data_AF-A0AAZ1XWC2-F1
#
_entry.id   AF-A0AAZ1XWC2-F1
#
_cell.length_a   1.000
_cell.length_b   1.000
_cell.length_c   1.000
_cell.angle_alpha   90.00
_cell.angle_beta   90.00
_cell.angle_gamma   90.00
#
_symmetry.space_group_name_H-M   'P 1'
#
loop_
_entity.id
_entity.type
_entity.pdbx_description
1 polymer ?
#
loop_
_entity_poly.entity_id
_entity_poly.type
_entity_poly.pdbx_seq_one_letter_code
_entity_poly.pdbx_strand_id
1 'polypeptide(L)'
;RVTSNTGFNITKQTCFKNKQKHDQLYTWAAVNQPPHSLDLCEGKQPSQIKGPWPQAKPGGDNRNGLQSAQSAVKEKKQPLSDTITKSKVVKLLNNKRSQAVGILMSSLHLDMKDIQHAILNLDNTVVDLETLQALYENRAQQEELDKIEKHIKSTKDKENAKPLDKPEQFLYQLSLIPNFNSRVFCILFQSSFSECMSSITRKLDTLQRVCKVMKKILGLILAFGNFMNGGNRTRGQADGFSLDILPKLKDVKSSDGMKSLLSYIVAYYLRHFDEDAGRETCVYPLPEPHDLFQASQLKFEDFQKDLARLRKDLRAKSELEMLDSQLSSTHKLFLELTVFFSVKAKAGEKEVSPNMFFSIWHEFSSDFKDQWKKENKTILKERLKAAEESFRQAKEKASYSVKPKQSSGIKAKLGMKI
;
A
#
# COMPACT_ATOMS: atom_id res chain seq x y z
N ARG A 1 8.26 33.56 -22.19
CA ARG A 1 9.71 33.25 -22.16
C ARG A 1 10.38 34.08 -21.07
N VAL A 2 10.52 33.54 -19.87
CA VAL A 2 11.58 33.92 -18.91
C VAL A 2 11.92 32.62 -18.17
N THR A 3 13.08 32.07 -18.46
CA THR A 3 13.63 30.86 -17.85
C THR A 3 14.59 31.27 -16.75
N SER A 4 14.23 31.02 -15.49
CA SER A 4 15.16 31.15 -14.34
C SER A 4 15.98 29.88 -14.22
N ASN A 5 17.19 29.92 -14.77
CA ASN A 5 18.19 28.88 -14.71
C ASN A 5 19.12 29.19 -13.51
N THR A 6 18.89 28.58 -12.33
CA THR A 6 19.82 28.66 -11.20
C THR A 6 20.77 27.47 -11.26
N GLY A 7 21.85 27.64 -12.04
CA GLY A 7 22.99 26.74 -12.03
C GLY A 7 23.83 26.94 -10.76
N PHE A 8 23.99 25.86 -9.99
CA PHE A 8 24.97 25.80 -8.90
C PHE A 8 26.36 25.61 -9.50
N ASN A 9 27.17 26.67 -9.49
CA ASN A 9 28.60 26.61 -9.80
C ASN A 9 29.38 26.39 -8.49
N ILE A 10 29.84 25.17 -8.26
CA ILE A 10 30.80 24.87 -7.18
C ILE A 10 32.20 24.89 -7.80
N THR A 11 32.82 26.07 -7.79
CA THR A 11 34.27 26.21 -7.99
C THR A 11 34.72 27.48 -7.28
N LYS A 12 34.92 27.38 -5.96
CA LYS A 12 35.95 28.17 -5.26
C LYS A 12 36.58 27.33 -4.17
N GLN A 13 37.79 26.91 -4.50
CA GLN A 13 38.77 26.28 -3.65
C GLN A 13 39.28 27.34 -2.66
N THR A 14 38.73 27.37 -1.45
CA THR A 14 39.33 28.12 -0.33
C THR A 14 40.26 27.18 0.43
N CYS A 15 41.55 27.44 0.27
CA CYS A 15 42.65 26.77 0.91
C CYS A 15 42.62 27.03 2.43
N PHE A 16 42.29 26.03 3.25
CA PHE A 16 42.55 26.07 4.68
C PHE A 16 43.92 25.45 4.96
N LYS A 17 44.89 26.27 5.40
CA LYS A 17 46.17 25.81 5.95
C LYS A 17 46.06 25.68 7.48
N ASN A 18 46.51 24.52 7.97
CA ASN A 18 47.02 24.19 9.31
C ASN A 18 46.11 24.25 10.54
N LYS A 19 45.87 23.07 11.15
CA LYS A 19 46.73 22.56 12.25
C LYS A 19 46.49 21.07 12.45
N GLN A 20 47.58 20.29 12.42
CA GLN A 20 47.60 18.86 12.72
C GLN A 20 47.03 18.56 14.11
N LYS A 21 46.02 17.70 14.17
CA LYS A 21 45.93 16.66 15.19
C LYS A 21 45.70 15.34 14.44
N HIS A 22 46.68 14.45 14.56
CA HIS A 22 46.61 13.10 14.04
C HIS A 22 45.55 12.32 14.83
N ASP A 23 44.36 12.14 14.26
CA ASP A 23 43.50 11.02 14.62
C ASP A 23 43.72 9.92 13.59
N GLN A 24 44.34 8.84 14.05
CA GLN A 24 44.60 7.63 13.29
C GLN A 24 43.27 6.90 13.04
N LEU A 25 42.61 7.18 11.92
CA LEU A 25 41.62 6.28 11.35
C LEU A 25 42.33 5.32 10.40
N TYR A 26 42.27 4.02 10.75
CA TYR A 26 42.79 2.95 9.93
C TYR A 26 42.06 2.90 8.58
N THR A 27 42.84 2.70 7.52
CA THR A 27 42.40 2.52 6.14
C THR A 27 41.34 1.43 5.99
N TRP A 28 40.24 1.82 5.35
CA TRP A 28 39.05 1.05 4.99
C TRP A 28 39.29 -0.03 3.92
N ALA A 29 40.16 -1.00 4.17
CA ALA A 29 40.43 -2.08 3.23
C ALA A 29 39.84 -3.42 3.68
N ALA A 30 38.51 -3.62 3.54
CA ALA A 30 37.89 -4.96 3.36
C ALA A 30 36.35 -4.91 3.26
N VAL A 31 35.78 -4.42 2.15
CA VAL A 31 34.43 -4.83 1.73
C VAL A 31 34.47 -4.97 0.21
N ASN A 32 34.76 -6.19 -0.24
CA ASN A 32 34.62 -6.78 -1.59
C ASN A 32 35.82 -7.69 -1.89
N GLN A 33 35.69 -8.97 -1.52
CA GLN A 33 36.40 -10.07 -2.19
C GLN A 33 35.35 -11.09 -2.68
N PRO A 34 35.45 -11.60 -3.92
CA PRO A 34 34.68 -12.76 -4.36
C PRO A 34 35.36 -14.05 -3.85
N PRO A 35 34.63 -15.07 -3.38
CA PRO A 35 35.24 -16.34 -3.04
C PRO A 35 35.65 -17.08 -4.32
N HIS A 36 36.93 -17.47 -4.39
CA HIS A 36 37.46 -18.37 -5.40
C HIS A 36 36.82 -19.77 -5.29
N SER A 37 36.61 -20.36 -6.46
CA SER A 37 36.16 -21.72 -6.73
C SER A 37 37.04 -22.80 -6.10
N LEU A 38 36.42 -23.84 -5.53
CA LEU A 38 36.91 -25.21 -5.61
C LEU A 38 35.71 -26.12 -5.88
N ASP A 39 35.66 -26.65 -7.10
CA ASP A 39 34.87 -27.82 -7.47
C ASP A 39 35.41 -29.05 -6.74
N LEU A 40 34.50 -29.92 -6.28
CA LEU A 40 34.68 -31.37 -6.25
C LEU A 40 33.28 -32.01 -6.21
N CYS A 41 32.87 -32.54 -7.35
CA CYS A 41 31.75 -33.46 -7.49
C CYS A 41 32.08 -34.81 -6.84
N GLU A 42 31.16 -35.40 -6.07
CA GLU A 42 30.75 -36.80 -6.29
C GLU A 42 29.43 -37.09 -5.58
N GLY A 43 28.53 -37.76 -6.31
CA GLY A 43 27.11 -37.79 -6.03
C GLY A 43 26.63 -38.91 -5.12
N LYS A 44 25.34 -38.80 -4.77
CA LYS A 44 24.37 -39.90 -4.65
C LYS A 44 22.98 -39.33 -4.42
N GLN A 45 22.09 -39.57 -5.37
CA GLN A 45 20.64 -39.61 -5.17
C GLN A 45 20.27 -40.83 -4.29
N PRO A 46 19.13 -40.86 -3.55
CA PRO A 46 17.81 -40.79 -4.20
C PRO A 46 16.62 -40.16 -3.45
N SER A 47 15.57 -39.95 -4.26
CA SER A 47 14.13 -40.11 -3.98
C SER A 47 13.33 -39.05 -3.22
N GLN A 48 12.60 -38.28 -4.04
CA GLN A 48 11.13 -38.06 -4.06
C GLN A 48 10.35 -37.52 -2.82
N ILE A 49 9.94 -36.26 -2.96
CA ILE A 49 8.58 -35.66 -2.82
C ILE A 49 7.66 -36.15 -1.67
N LYS A 50 7.29 -35.22 -0.76
CA LYS A 50 5.89 -34.77 -0.47
C LYS A 50 5.81 -33.88 0.81
N GLY A 51 5.14 -32.73 0.73
CA GLY A 51 4.33 -32.19 1.85
C GLY A 51 2.87 -32.61 1.68
N PRO A 52 1.86 -31.96 2.31
CA PRO A 52 1.78 -31.26 3.60
C PRO A 52 0.58 -31.76 4.49
N TRP A 53 0.62 -31.54 5.82
CA TRP A 53 -0.51 -31.50 6.79
C TRP A 53 -1.52 -32.70 6.88
N PRO A 54 -2.31 -32.82 7.97
CA PRO A 54 -2.53 -34.11 8.65
C PRO A 54 -3.84 -34.82 8.28
N GLN A 55 -3.79 -36.16 8.40
CA GLN A 55 -4.90 -37.08 8.19
C GLN A 55 -5.78 -37.23 9.44
N ALA A 56 -7.10 -37.29 9.25
CA ALA A 56 -8.07 -37.80 10.21
C ALA A 56 -8.75 -39.08 9.66
N LYS A 57 -8.50 -40.19 10.37
CA LYS A 57 -9.20 -41.49 10.56
C LYS A 57 -9.99 -42.15 9.41
N PRO A 58 -9.92 -43.49 9.32
CA PRO A 58 -10.99 -44.35 9.86
C PRO A 58 -10.40 -45.59 10.60
N GLY A 59 -10.97 -46.12 11.69
CA GLY A 59 -12.22 -46.89 11.78
C GLY A 59 -11.87 -48.31 12.28
N GLY A 60 -12.66 -48.89 13.20
CA GLY A 60 -12.54 -50.30 13.59
C GLY A 60 -12.93 -50.62 15.04
N ASP A 61 -14.10 -51.26 15.21
CA ASP A 61 -14.53 -52.33 16.14
C ASP A 61 -13.75 -52.56 17.47
N ASN A 62 -14.36 -52.94 18.61
CA ASN A 62 -15.38 -53.97 18.76
C ASN A 62 -16.02 -53.93 20.19
N ARG A 63 -17.07 -54.73 20.31
CA ARG A 63 -18.05 -54.98 21.40
C ARG A 63 -17.49 -55.35 22.79
N ASN A 64 -18.26 -55.05 23.84
CA ASN A 64 -18.94 -56.03 24.71
C ASN A 64 -19.80 -55.32 25.78
N GLY A 65 -20.99 -55.84 26.06
CA GLY A 65 -22.02 -55.19 26.88
C GLY A 65 -22.22 -55.78 28.28
N LEU A 66 -23.22 -55.26 29.01
CA LEU A 66 -24.19 -56.03 29.81
C LEU A 66 -25.34 -55.12 30.31
N GLN A 67 -26.44 -55.79 30.67
CA GLN A 67 -27.83 -55.40 30.93
C GLN A 67 -28.12 -54.30 31.97
N SER A 68 -29.25 -53.58 31.79
CA SER A 68 -30.49 -53.80 32.59
C SER A 68 -31.57 -52.70 32.41
N ALA A 69 -32.73 -53.14 31.90
CA ALA A 69 -34.12 -52.79 32.23
C ALA A 69 -34.64 -51.32 32.24
N GLN A 70 -35.64 -51.00 31.39
CA GLN A 70 -37.08 -51.00 31.75
C GLN A 70 -37.98 -50.40 30.64
N SER A 71 -39.02 -51.16 30.30
CA SER A 71 -40.41 -50.77 30.02
C SER A 71 -40.86 -50.04 28.72
N ALA A 72 -41.93 -50.62 28.17
CA ALA A 72 -43.06 -50.06 27.41
C ALA A 72 -43.05 -50.16 25.86
N VAL A 73 -43.94 -51.06 25.42
CA VAL A 73 -44.41 -51.35 24.07
C VAL A 73 -44.93 -50.11 23.33
N LYS A 74 -44.52 -49.91 22.07
CA LYS A 74 -45.30 -49.15 21.07
C LYS A 74 -45.15 -49.77 19.68
N GLU A 75 -46.26 -50.34 19.21
CA GLU A 75 -46.49 -50.69 17.81
C GLU A 75 -46.57 -49.44 16.92
N LYS A 76 -46.13 -49.62 15.67
CA LYS A 76 -46.20 -48.67 14.54
C LYS A 76 -47.61 -48.08 14.35
N LYS A 77 -47.69 -46.76 14.23
CA LYS A 77 -48.59 -46.08 13.28
C LYS A 77 -47.90 -44.86 12.65
N GLN A 78 -48.11 -44.73 11.34
CA GLN A 78 -47.60 -43.67 10.46
C GLN A 78 -48.11 -42.26 10.86
N PRO A 79 -47.39 -41.19 10.50
CA PRO A 79 -47.76 -39.84 10.88
C PRO A 79 -48.95 -39.31 10.05
N LEU A 80 -49.98 -38.86 10.75
CA LEU A 80 -50.94 -37.88 10.25
C LEU A 80 -50.28 -36.49 10.27
N SER A 81 -50.16 -35.85 9.11
CA SER A 81 -50.48 -34.42 8.92
C SER A 81 -50.31 -34.02 7.45
N ASP A 82 -51.11 -34.65 6.59
CA ASP A 82 -51.64 -33.96 5.42
C ASP A 82 -52.79 -33.08 5.92
N THR A 83 -52.60 -31.77 6.01
CA THR A 83 -53.58 -30.70 5.68
C THR A 83 -52.88 -29.34 5.84
N ILE A 84 -52.00 -29.02 4.89
CA ILE A 84 -51.94 -27.66 4.32
C ILE A 84 -52.05 -27.90 2.83
N THR A 85 -53.10 -27.40 2.22
CA THR A 85 -53.32 -27.40 0.77
C THR A 85 -52.16 -26.67 0.08
N LYS A 86 -51.05 -27.39 -0.16
CA LYS A 86 -50.01 -26.94 -1.08
C LYS A 86 -50.65 -26.90 -2.45
N SER A 87 -51.00 -25.71 -2.92
CA SER A 87 -51.37 -25.47 -4.30
C SER A 87 -50.39 -26.25 -5.20
N LYS A 88 -50.89 -27.11 -6.09
CA LYS A 88 -50.06 -27.91 -6.99
C LYS A 88 -49.39 -26.96 -7.99
N VAL A 89 -48.25 -26.38 -7.63
CA VAL A 89 -47.43 -25.53 -8.49
C VAL A 89 -46.68 -26.36 -9.53
N VAL A 90 -46.41 -25.77 -10.69
CA VAL A 90 -45.62 -26.39 -11.77
C VAL A 90 -44.14 -26.05 -11.58
N LYS A 91 -43.30 -27.10 -11.51
CA LYS A 91 -41.84 -26.99 -11.43
C LYS A 91 -41.23 -27.34 -12.78
N LEU A 92 -40.50 -26.41 -13.36
CA LEU A 92 -39.84 -26.57 -14.67
C LEU A 92 -38.33 -26.62 -14.55
N LEU A 93 -37.78 -25.98 -13.52
CA LEU A 93 -36.36 -26.05 -13.20
C LEU A 93 -36.02 -27.37 -12.50
N ASN A 94 -34.77 -27.81 -12.64
CA ASN A 94 -34.29 -28.93 -11.84
C ASN A 94 -34.17 -28.52 -10.36
N ASN A 95 -34.19 -29.50 -9.45
CA ASN A 95 -34.21 -29.24 -8.01
C ASN A 95 -33.03 -28.38 -7.53
N LYS A 96 -31.82 -28.63 -8.03
CA LYS A 96 -30.62 -27.88 -7.62
C LYS A 96 -30.72 -26.41 -8.05
N ARG A 97 -31.18 -26.16 -9.27
CA ARG A 97 -31.35 -24.82 -9.83
C ARG A 97 -32.47 -24.05 -9.14
N SER A 98 -33.61 -24.70 -8.93
CA SER A 98 -34.76 -24.14 -8.19
C SER A 98 -34.35 -23.76 -6.76
N GLN A 99 -33.57 -24.59 -6.09
CA GLN A 99 -33.03 -24.29 -4.75
C GLN A 99 -32.06 -23.11 -4.76
N ALA A 100 -31.14 -23.03 -5.72
CA ALA A 100 -30.18 -21.92 -5.83
C ALA A 100 -30.90 -20.57 -6.02
N VAL A 101 -31.87 -20.52 -6.93
CA VAL A 101 -32.68 -19.31 -7.15
C VAL A 101 -33.55 -19.01 -5.93
N GLY A 102 -34.12 -20.01 -5.28
CA GLY A 102 -34.90 -19.84 -4.05
C GLY A 102 -34.08 -19.27 -2.88
N ILE A 103 -32.81 -19.68 -2.75
CA ILE A 103 -31.88 -19.11 -1.77
C ILE A 103 -31.63 -17.63 -2.09
N LEU A 104 -31.30 -17.31 -3.34
CA LEU A 104 -31.09 -15.93 -3.78
C LEU A 104 -32.32 -15.06 -3.49
N MET A 105 -33.52 -15.51 -3.86
CA MET A 105 -34.77 -14.79 -3.58
C MET A 105 -34.95 -14.51 -2.08
N SER A 106 -34.58 -15.47 -1.24
CA SER A 106 -34.72 -15.34 0.21
C SER A 106 -33.69 -14.39 0.82
N SER A 107 -32.51 -14.24 0.21
CA SER A 107 -31.43 -13.38 0.68
C SER A 107 -31.49 -11.95 0.15
N LEU A 108 -32.16 -11.71 -0.98
CA LEU A 108 -32.19 -10.40 -1.65
C LEU A 108 -32.86 -9.31 -0.80
N HIS A 109 -33.86 -9.64 0.02
CA HIS A 109 -34.64 -8.68 0.82
C HIS A 109 -35.08 -7.41 0.05
N LEU A 110 -35.32 -7.54 -1.25
CA LEU A 110 -35.67 -6.46 -2.18
C LEU A 110 -36.92 -6.83 -2.97
N ASP A 111 -37.73 -5.82 -3.27
CA ASP A 111 -38.88 -6.01 -4.15
C ASP A 111 -38.46 -5.97 -5.62
N MET A 112 -39.17 -6.73 -6.47
CA MET A 112 -38.91 -6.75 -7.92
C MET A 112 -38.99 -5.36 -8.57
N LYS A 113 -39.81 -4.46 -8.01
CA LYS A 113 -39.92 -3.06 -8.47
C LYS A 113 -38.63 -2.28 -8.24
N ASP A 114 -37.97 -2.49 -7.10
CA ASP A 114 -36.71 -1.81 -6.77
C ASP A 114 -35.58 -2.33 -7.67
N ILE A 115 -35.53 -3.65 -7.88
CA ILE A 115 -34.61 -4.30 -8.82
C ILE A 115 -34.81 -3.73 -10.24
N GLN A 116 -36.05 -3.66 -10.69
CA GLN A 116 -36.39 -3.12 -12.01
C GLN A 116 -36.00 -1.64 -12.13
N HIS A 117 -36.31 -0.83 -11.12
CA HIS A 117 -35.98 0.60 -11.10
C HIS A 117 -34.47 0.83 -11.15
N ALA A 118 -33.70 0.13 -10.31
CA ALA A 118 -32.24 0.20 -10.26
C ALA A 118 -31.62 -0.13 -11.63
N ILE A 119 -32.04 -1.24 -12.24
CA ILE A 119 -31.48 -1.69 -13.54
C ILE A 119 -31.88 -0.77 -14.70
N LEU A 120 -33.12 -0.28 -14.71
CA LEU A 120 -33.58 0.63 -15.77
C LEU A 120 -32.86 1.99 -15.73
N ASN A 121 -32.61 2.50 -14.53
CA ASN A 121 -31.93 3.78 -14.31
C ASN A 121 -30.41 3.68 -14.21
N LEU A 122 -29.84 2.47 -14.31
CA LEU A 122 -28.41 2.21 -14.16
C LEU A 122 -27.86 2.69 -12.81
N ASP A 123 -28.67 2.53 -11.75
CA ASP A 123 -28.39 2.99 -10.40
C ASP A 123 -28.03 1.80 -9.50
N ASN A 124 -26.94 1.92 -8.75
CA ASN A 124 -26.45 0.91 -7.80
C ASN A 124 -26.47 1.40 -6.33
N THR A 125 -27.24 2.45 -6.02
CA THR A 125 -27.40 2.97 -4.64
C THR A 125 -28.40 2.17 -3.82
N VAL A 126 -29.49 1.71 -4.45
CA VAL A 126 -30.55 0.91 -3.80
C VAL A 126 -30.25 -0.59 -3.89
N VAL A 127 -29.66 -1.02 -5.00
CA VAL A 127 -29.25 -2.40 -5.23
C VAL A 127 -27.74 -2.42 -5.42
N ASP A 128 -27.03 -2.98 -4.44
CA ASP A 128 -25.58 -2.99 -4.46
C ASP A 128 -24.97 -3.89 -5.55
N LEU A 129 -23.68 -3.75 -5.77
CA LEU A 129 -22.95 -4.45 -6.83
C LEU A 129 -22.91 -5.97 -6.59
N GLU A 130 -22.84 -6.41 -5.34
CA GLU A 130 -22.84 -7.84 -4.99
C GLU A 130 -24.19 -8.48 -5.35
N THR A 131 -25.28 -7.78 -5.04
CA THR A 131 -26.63 -8.17 -5.40
C THR A 131 -26.83 -8.19 -6.92
N LEU A 132 -26.39 -7.14 -7.63
CA LEU A 132 -26.44 -7.08 -9.09
C LEU A 132 -25.63 -8.22 -9.73
N GLN A 133 -24.46 -8.55 -9.19
CA GLN A 133 -23.64 -9.68 -9.62
C GLN A 133 -24.39 -11.01 -9.41
N ALA A 134 -24.97 -11.21 -8.23
CA ALA A 134 -25.72 -12.43 -7.91
C ALA A 134 -26.95 -12.60 -8.82
N LEU A 135 -27.68 -11.52 -9.09
CA LEU A 135 -28.78 -11.49 -10.04
C LEU A 135 -28.31 -11.82 -11.46
N TYR A 136 -27.17 -11.25 -11.89
CA TYR A 136 -26.59 -11.52 -13.19
C TYR A 136 -26.18 -12.98 -13.34
N GLU A 137 -25.47 -13.56 -12.37
CA GLU A 137 -25.02 -14.96 -12.44
C GLU A 137 -26.17 -15.97 -12.37
N ASN A 138 -27.22 -15.64 -11.61
CA ASN A 138 -28.36 -16.54 -11.41
C ASN A 138 -29.52 -16.32 -12.39
N ARG A 139 -29.43 -15.34 -13.29
CA ARG A 139 -30.42 -15.12 -14.34
C ARG A 139 -30.72 -16.39 -15.13
N ALA A 140 -31.93 -16.46 -15.67
CA ALA A 140 -32.36 -17.60 -16.45
C ALA A 140 -31.54 -17.72 -17.73
N GLN A 141 -31.13 -18.94 -18.06
CA GLN A 141 -30.54 -19.27 -19.35
C GLN A 141 -31.64 -19.36 -20.42
N GLN A 142 -31.25 -19.23 -21.70
CA GLN A 142 -32.22 -19.21 -22.81
C GLN A 142 -33.13 -20.45 -22.81
N GLU A 143 -32.57 -21.64 -22.60
CA GLU A 143 -33.34 -22.90 -22.52
C GLU A 143 -34.33 -22.94 -21.34
N GLU A 144 -33.99 -22.29 -20.22
CA GLU A 144 -34.86 -22.20 -19.05
C GLU A 144 -36.02 -21.23 -19.32
N LEU A 145 -35.72 -20.08 -19.95
CA LEU A 145 -36.72 -19.09 -20.35
C LEU A 145 -37.70 -19.64 -21.37
N ASP A 146 -37.22 -20.36 -22.38
CA ASP A 146 -38.09 -20.92 -23.42
C ASP A 146 -39.12 -21.89 -22.82
N LYS A 147 -38.71 -22.70 -21.83
CA LYS A 147 -39.61 -23.62 -21.10
C LYS A 147 -40.66 -22.85 -20.30
N ILE A 148 -40.22 -21.81 -19.58
CA ILE A 148 -41.08 -20.96 -18.76
C ILE A 148 -42.10 -20.22 -19.63
N GLU A 149 -41.64 -19.56 -20.70
CA GLU A 149 -42.51 -18.85 -21.64
C GLU A 149 -43.51 -19.76 -22.33
N LYS A 150 -43.08 -20.94 -22.79
CA LYS A 150 -43.95 -21.92 -23.42
C LYS A 150 -45.08 -22.33 -22.48
N HIS A 151 -44.76 -22.56 -21.21
CA HIS A 151 -45.77 -22.89 -20.21
C HIS A 151 -46.77 -21.74 -20.00
N ILE A 152 -46.28 -20.51 -19.83
CA ILE A 152 -47.12 -19.30 -19.64
C ILE A 152 -48.04 -19.07 -20.85
N LYS A 153 -47.51 -19.17 -22.07
CA LYS A 153 -48.30 -19.04 -23.31
C LYS A 153 -49.38 -20.12 -23.41
N SER A 154 -49.06 -21.36 -23.04
CA SER A 154 -50.01 -22.50 -23.13
C SER A 154 -51.13 -22.49 -22.09
N THR A 155 -51.02 -21.63 -21.06
CA THR A 155 -51.91 -21.57 -19.90
C THR A 155 -52.72 -20.28 -19.80
N LYS A 156 -52.39 -19.26 -20.60
CA LYS A 156 -52.98 -17.91 -20.56
C LYS A 156 -54.51 -17.86 -20.70
N ASP A 157 -55.12 -18.83 -21.40
CA ASP A 157 -56.56 -18.89 -21.68
C ASP A 157 -57.29 -20.02 -20.92
N LYS A 158 -56.63 -20.65 -19.93
CA LYS A 158 -57.20 -21.76 -19.17
C LYS A 158 -57.48 -21.35 -17.73
N GLU A 159 -58.76 -21.26 -17.38
CA GLU A 159 -59.26 -20.88 -16.04
C GLU A 159 -58.75 -21.80 -14.90
N ASN A 160 -58.31 -23.02 -15.23
CA ASN A 160 -57.78 -24.02 -14.29
C ASN A 160 -56.25 -24.25 -14.42
N ALA A 161 -55.50 -23.29 -14.97
CA ALA A 161 -54.05 -23.41 -15.08
C ALA A 161 -53.35 -23.36 -13.71
N LYS A 162 -52.43 -24.28 -13.48
CA LYS A 162 -51.59 -24.29 -12.27
C LYS A 162 -50.52 -23.21 -12.38
N PRO A 163 -50.29 -22.40 -11.33
CA PRO A 163 -49.23 -21.41 -11.34
C PRO A 163 -47.84 -22.07 -11.33
N LEU A 164 -46.86 -21.38 -11.90
CA LEU A 164 -45.44 -21.74 -11.78
C LEU A 164 -44.98 -21.69 -10.33
N ASP A 165 -43.95 -22.45 -9.97
CA ASP A 165 -43.30 -22.30 -8.67
C ASP A 165 -42.57 -20.93 -8.58
N LYS A 166 -42.32 -20.45 -7.36
CA LYS A 166 -41.80 -19.08 -7.12
C LYS A 166 -40.47 -18.79 -7.83
N PRO A 167 -39.48 -19.71 -7.89
CA PRO A 167 -38.22 -19.48 -8.60
C PRO A 167 -38.41 -19.20 -10.09
N GLU A 168 -39.27 -19.97 -10.76
CA GLU A 168 -39.62 -19.78 -12.17
C GLU A 168 -40.30 -18.43 -12.41
N GLN A 169 -41.21 -18.03 -11.50
CA GLN A 169 -41.86 -16.71 -11.58
C GLN A 169 -40.84 -15.57 -11.44
N PHE A 170 -39.91 -15.67 -10.50
CA PHE A 170 -38.87 -14.67 -10.28
C PHE A 170 -37.94 -14.53 -11.48
N LEU A 171 -37.45 -15.65 -12.02
CA LEU A 171 -36.63 -15.68 -13.23
C LEU A 171 -37.36 -15.07 -14.43
N TYR A 172 -38.65 -15.38 -14.58
CA TYR A 172 -39.47 -14.78 -15.63
C TYR A 172 -39.58 -13.26 -15.44
N GLN A 173 -39.89 -12.78 -14.24
CA GLN A 173 -39.98 -11.34 -13.95
C GLN A 173 -38.67 -10.60 -14.25
N LEU A 174 -37.52 -11.17 -13.89
CA LEU A 174 -36.21 -10.61 -14.26
C LEU A 174 -36.04 -10.52 -15.78
N SER A 175 -36.49 -11.53 -16.53
CA SER A 175 -36.39 -11.55 -17.99
C SER A 175 -37.25 -10.51 -18.69
N LEU A 176 -38.30 -10.01 -18.02
CA LEU A 176 -39.14 -8.93 -18.55
C LEU A 176 -38.44 -7.57 -18.51
N ILE A 177 -37.33 -7.43 -17.78
CA ILE A 177 -36.53 -6.20 -17.75
C ILE A 177 -35.79 -6.05 -19.10
N PRO A 178 -36.09 -5.01 -19.90
CA PRO A 178 -35.50 -4.87 -21.23
C PRO A 178 -33.97 -4.74 -21.16
N ASN A 179 -33.28 -5.58 -21.95
CA ASN A 179 -31.82 -5.61 -22.01
C ASN A 179 -31.15 -5.82 -20.63
N PHE A 180 -31.77 -6.59 -19.74
CA PHE A 180 -31.27 -6.90 -18.39
C PHE A 180 -29.76 -7.21 -18.38
N ASN A 181 -29.32 -8.15 -19.23
CA ASN A 181 -27.93 -8.58 -19.32
C ASN A 181 -26.97 -7.41 -19.57
N SER A 182 -27.26 -6.62 -20.61
CA SER A 182 -26.42 -5.51 -21.01
C SER A 182 -26.40 -4.41 -19.95
N ARG A 183 -27.54 -4.10 -19.34
CA ARG A 183 -27.65 -3.05 -18.32
C ARG A 183 -26.89 -3.41 -17.05
N VAL A 184 -27.12 -4.61 -16.51
CA VAL A 184 -26.41 -5.07 -15.31
C VAL A 184 -24.92 -5.19 -15.58
N PHE A 185 -24.53 -5.72 -16.75
CA PHE A 185 -23.14 -5.71 -17.17
C PHE A 185 -22.55 -4.29 -17.19
N CYS A 186 -23.24 -3.30 -17.78
CA CYS A 186 -22.78 -1.91 -17.80
C CYS A 186 -22.58 -1.33 -16.40
N ILE A 187 -23.48 -1.59 -15.45
CA ILE A 187 -23.37 -1.09 -14.07
C ILE A 187 -22.14 -1.70 -13.37
N LEU A 188 -22.00 -3.04 -13.42
CA LEU A 188 -20.87 -3.76 -12.84
C LEU A 188 -19.54 -3.34 -13.47
N PHE A 189 -19.56 -3.19 -14.80
CA PHE A 189 -18.42 -2.76 -15.57
C PHE A 189 -18.00 -1.33 -15.23
N GLN A 190 -18.94 -0.37 -15.16
CA GLN A 190 -18.64 1.01 -14.82
C GLN A 190 -17.94 1.13 -13.46
N SER A 191 -18.43 0.39 -12.47
CA SER A 191 -17.83 0.41 -11.13
C SER A 191 -16.43 -0.19 -11.14
N SER A 192 -16.27 -1.39 -11.70
CA SER A 192 -14.96 -2.05 -11.77
C SER A 192 -13.95 -1.28 -12.62
N PHE A 193 -14.40 -0.61 -13.68
CA PHE A 193 -13.57 0.28 -14.49
C PHE A 193 -13.07 1.48 -13.68
N SER A 194 -13.97 2.18 -12.99
CA SER A 194 -13.63 3.33 -12.14
C SER A 194 -12.63 2.99 -11.03
N GLU A 195 -12.84 1.85 -10.37
CA GLU A 195 -11.93 1.35 -9.34
C GLU A 195 -10.55 1.00 -9.92
N CYS A 196 -10.51 0.31 -11.06
CA CYS A 196 -9.27 -0.06 -11.72
C CYS A 196 -8.49 1.18 -12.20
N MET A 197 -9.15 2.14 -12.84
CA MET A 197 -8.56 3.42 -13.26
C MET A 197 -7.99 4.19 -12.06
N SER A 198 -8.76 4.32 -10.99
CA SER A 198 -8.33 4.99 -9.76
C SER A 198 -7.11 4.30 -9.13
N SER A 199 -7.13 2.96 -9.10
CA SER A 199 -6.03 2.14 -8.59
C SER A 199 -4.74 2.33 -9.40
N ILE A 200 -4.82 2.27 -10.73
CA ILE A 200 -3.66 2.49 -11.62
C ILE A 200 -3.12 3.91 -11.46
N THR A 201 -4.00 4.92 -11.47
CA THR A 201 -3.62 6.33 -11.35
C THR A 201 -2.85 6.58 -10.05
N ARG A 202 -3.38 6.10 -8.91
CA ARG A 202 -2.72 6.22 -7.60
C ARG A 202 -1.32 5.59 -7.60
N LYS A 203 -1.18 4.39 -8.16
CA LYS A 203 0.12 3.69 -8.23
C LYS A 203 1.12 4.45 -9.12
N LEU A 204 0.67 5.01 -10.25
CA LEU A 204 1.51 5.84 -11.12
C LEU A 204 1.95 7.13 -10.44
N ASP A 205 1.05 7.80 -9.72
CA ASP A 205 1.37 9.02 -8.99
C ASP A 205 2.41 8.78 -7.88
N THR A 206 2.29 7.67 -7.14
CA THR A 206 3.31 7.25 -6.17
C THR A 206 4.66 7.05 -6.85
N LEU A 207 4.69 6.32 -7.97
CA LEU A 207 5.92 6.04 -8.71
C LEU A 207 6.59 7.32 -9.24
N GLN A 208 5.81 8.24 -9.82
CA GLN A 208 6.32 9.54 -10.28
C GLN A 208 6.89 10.39 -9.14
N ARG A 209 6.24 10.36 -7.97
CA ARG A 209 6.64 11.14 -6.79
C ARG A 209 7.99 10.66 -6.26
N VAL A 210 8.16 9.36 -6.05
CA VAL A 210 9.40 8.79 -5.50
C VAL A 210 10.60 9.01 -6.43
N CYS A 211 10.39 9.02 -7.75
CA CYS A 211 11.45 9.25 -8.73
C CYS A 211 12.05 10.67 -8.69
N LYS A 212 11.34 11.67 -8.15
CA LYS A 212 11.76 13.09 -8.23
C LYS A 212 12.63 13.57 -7.06
N VAL A 213 12.65 12.89 -5.91
CA VAL A 213 13.06 13.51 -4.60
C VAL A 213 14.44 13.06 -4.05
N MET A 214 15.34 12.50 -4.87
CA MET A 214 16.45 11.68 -4.32
C MET A 214 17.86 12.32 -4.19
N LYS A 215 18.06 13.60 -4.54
CA LYS A 215 19.42 14.11 -4.88
C LYS A 215 20.26 14.71 -3.73
N LYS A 216 19.67 15.37 -2.72
CA LYS A 216 20.44 16.21 -1.78
C LYS A 216 21.32 15.42 -0.80
N ILE A 217 20.81 14.34 -0.22
CA ILE A 217 21.53 13.54 0.79
C ILE A 217 22.72 12.77 0.19
N LEU A 218 22.64 12.41 -1.10
CA LEU A 218 23.73 11.72 -1.79
C LEU A 218 25.00 12.57 -1.90
N GLY A 219 24.85 13.89 -2.07
CA GLY A 219 25.99 14.81 -2.07
C GLY A 219 26.72 14.83 -0.73
N LEU A 220 25.99 14.76 0.40
CA LEU A 220 26.59 14.66 1.73
C LEU A 220 27.32 13.34 1.92
N ILE A 221 26.71 12.22 1.50
CA ILE A 221 27.33 10.90 1.57
C ILE A 221 28.63 10.88 0.75
N LEU A 222 28.61 11.46 -0.46
CA LEU A 222 29.80 11.55 -1.31
C LEU A 222 30.91 12.37 -0.65
N ALA A 223 30.57 13.53 -0.07
CA ALA A 223 31.52 14.41 0.59
C ALA A 223 32.18 13.73 1.81
N PHE A 224 31.39 13.11 2.69
CA PHE A 224 31.93 12.39 3.85
C PHE A 224 32.72 11.16 3.43
N GLY A 225 32.24 10.39 2.45
CA GLY A 225 32.96 9.26 1.88
C GLY A 225 34.33 9.68 1.34
N ASN A 226 34.38 10.73 0.53
CA ASN A 226 35.64 11.26 -0.03
C ASN A 226 36.61 11.76 1.04
N PHE A 227 36.10 12.39 2.10
CA PHE A 227 36.92 12.83 3.22
C PHE A 227 37.51 11.64 3.98
N MET A 228 36.68 10.67 4.38
CA MET A 228 37.10 9.48 5.11
C MET A 228 38.05 8.59 4.32
N ASN A 229 37.89 8.57 2.99
CA ASN A 229 38.69 7.79 2.08
C ASN A 229 39.94 8.52 1.56
N GLY A 230 40.23 9.72 2.08
CA GLY A 230 41.38 10.53 1.72
C GLY A 230 42.69 9.75 1.83
N GLY A 231 43.56 9.90 0.83
CA GLY A 231 44.83 9.17 0.74
C GLY A 231 44.73 7.78 0.08
N ASN A 232 43.53 7.24 -0.12
CA ASN A 232 43.35 6.02 -0.91
C ASN A 232 43.17 6.37 -2.40
N ARG A 233 44.16 6.01 -3.23
CA ARG A 233 44.24 6.41 -4.64
C ARG A 233 43.14 5.85 -5.53
N THR A 234 42.52 4.73 -5.15
CA THR A 234 41.47 4.10 -5.97
C THR A 234 40.06 4.46 -5.54
N ARG A 235 39.89 4.99 -4.32
CA ARG A 235 38.56 5.00 -3.70
C ARG A 235 38.30 6.20 -2.75
N GLY A 236 39.25 7.13 -2.66
CA GLY A 236 39.01 8.55 -2.34
C GLY A 236 39.02 9.40 -3.62
N GLN A 237 38.47 10.63 -3.56
CA GLN A 237 38.25 11.50 -4.74
C GLN A 237 37.31 10.90 -5.79
N ALA A 238 36.27 10.19 -5.35
CA ALA A 238 35.24 9.65 -6.23
C ALA A 238 34.28 10.76 -6.69
N ASP A 239 33.82 10.66 -7.93
CA ASP A 239 32.75 11.50 -8.48
C ASP A 239 31.34 10.96 -8.17
N GLY A 240 31.26 9.74 -7.66
CA GLY A 240 30.01 9.07 -7.32
C GLY A 240 30.26 7.72 -6.63
N PHE A 241 29.18 7.08 -6.22
CA PHE A 241 29.21 5.74 -5.60
C PHE A 241 27.99 4.93 -6.03
N SER A 242 28.13 3.61 -5.99
CA SER A 242 27.03 2.68 -6.26
C SER A 242 26.00 2.69 -5.14
N LEU A 243 24.70 2.61 -5.49
CA LEU A 243 23.61 2.70 -4.51
C LEU A 243 23.62 1.59 -3.43
N ASP A 244 24.29 0.46 -3.66
CA ASP A 244 24.40 -0.63 -2.70
C ASP A 244 25.16 -0.24 -1.41
N ILE A 245 25.84 0.91 -1.41
CA ILE A 245 26.48 1.43 -0.19
C ILE A 245 25.47 2.02 0.80
N LEU A 246 24.29 2.47 0.34
CA LEU A 246 23.34 3.20 1.16
C LEU A 246 22.92 2.42 2.42
N PRO A 247 22.53 1.13 2.34
CA PRO A 247 22.18 0.35 3.52
C PRO A 247 23.36 0.13 4.47
N LYS A 248 24.59 0.12 3.96
CA LYS A 248 25.83 -0.17 4.72
C LYS A 248 26.29 1.02 5.59
N LEU A 249 25.73 2.22 5.39
CA LEU A 249 26.10 3.42 6.15
C LEU A 249 25.79 3.30 7.66
N LYS A 250 24.85 2.41 8.04
CA LYS A 250 24.54 2.14 9.45
C LYS A 250 25.60 1.31 10.16
N ASP A 251 26.41 0.57 9.40
CA ASP A 251 27.41 -0.37 9.92
C ASP A 251 28.76 0.30 10.17
N VAL A 252 29.05 1.39 9.46
CA VAL A 252 30.25 2.20 9.72
C VAL A 252 30.05 2.99 11.01
N LYS A 253 30.89 2.77 12.02
CA LYS A 253 30.81 3.41 13.34
C LYS A 253 31.97 4.36 13.60
N SER A 254 31.76 5.30 14.53
CA SER A 254 32.81 6.07 15.18
C SER A 254 33.77 5.17 15.96
N SER A 255 34.95 5.69 16.31
CA SER A 255 35.98 4.96 17.05
C SER A 255 35.51 4.46 18.42
N ASP A 256 34.60 5.18 19.05
CA ASP A 256 33.95 4.82 20.31
C ASP A 256 32.72 3.90 20.14
N GLY A 257 32.34 3.56 18.90
CA GLY A 257 31.17 2.75 18.58
C GLY A 257 29.82 3.44 18.83
N MET A 258 29.80 4.67 19.34
CA MET A 258 28.59 5.33 19.84
C MET A 258 27.67 5.85 18.73
N LYS A 259 28.23 6.22 17.57
CA LYS A 259 27.47 6.77 16.44
C LYS A 259 27.82 6.04 15.15
N SER A 260 26.82 5.74 14.34
CA SER A 260 27.06 5.32 12.96
C SER A 260 27.30 6.52 12.05
N LEU A 261 27.94 6.29 10.90
CA LEU A 261 28.06 7.28 9.83
C LEU A 261 26.67 7.76 9.39
N LEU A 262 25.69 6.86 9.27
CA LEU A 262 24.30 7.24 9.00
C LEU A 262 23.73 8.21 10.05
N SER A 263 23.89 7.89 11.34
CA SER A 263 23.42 8.75 12.43
C SER A 263 24.11 10.12 12.40
N TYR A 264 25.41 10.15 12.10
CA TYR A 264 26.17 11.38 11.95
C TYR A 264 25.67 12.22 10.76
N ILE A 265 25.45 11.61 9.59
CA ILE A 265 24.94 12.29 8.39
C ILE A 265 23.59 12.92 8.66
N VAL A 266 22.69 12.20 9.32
CA VAL A 266 21.35 12.71 9.68
C VAL A 266 21.46 13.91 10.62
N ALA A 267 22.30 13.82 11.65
CA ALA A 267 22.53 14.93 12.57
C ALA A 267 23.16 16.13 11.88
N TYR A 268 24.13 15.91 11.00
CA TYR A 268 24.73 16.97 10.22
C TYR A 268 23.71 17.62 9.29
N TYR A 269 22.88 16.84 8.61
CA TYR A 269 21.81 17.34 7.75
C TYR A 269 20.86 18.24 8.52
N LEU A 270 20.29 17.74 9.62
CA LEU A 270 19.33 18.51 10.43
C LEU A 270 19.93 19.80 10.98
N ARG A 271 21.19 19.78 11.43
CA ARG A 271 21.81 20.96 12.06
C ARG A 271 22.28 22.02 11.06
N HIS A 272 22.49 21.68 9.78
CA HIS A 272 23.09 22.60 8.81
C HIS A 272 22.23 22.87 7.57
N PHE A 273 21.23 22.05 7.28
CA PHE A 273 20.39 22.17 6.08
C PHE A 273 18.90 22.28 6.38
N ASP A 274 18.46 22.05 7.62
CA ASP A 274 17.06 22.07 8.01
C ASP A 274 16.82 23.15 9.09
N GLU A 275 16.27 24.29 8.67
CA GLU A 275 15.99 25.42 9.57
C GLU A 275 14.86 25.12 10.58
N ASP A 276 14.04 24.13 10.26
CA ASP A 276 12.91 23.65 11.04
C ASP A 276 13.29 22.46 11.93
N ALA A 277 14.56 22.05 11.98
CA ALA A 277 15.01 20.96 12.82
C ALA A 277 14.55 21.11 14.29
N GLY A 278 13.94 20.05 14.82
CA GLY A 278 13.33 20.03 16.14
C GLY A 278 12.05 20.86 16.29
N ARG A 279 11.38 21.24 15.20
CA ARG A 279 10.03 21.84 15.18
C ARG A 279 9.00 20.89 14.56
N GLU A 280 7.73 21.19 14.78
CA GLU A 280 6.61 20.45 14.15
C GLU A 280 6.55 20.65 12.62
N THR A 281 7.13 21.75 12.12
CA THR A 281 7.24 22.07 10.69
C THR A 281 8.36 21.29 9.97
N CYS A 282 9.19 20.54 10.70
CA CYS A 282 10.30 19.76 10.13
C CYS A 282 9.76 18.66 9.20
N VAL A 283 10.19 18.68 7.93
CA VAL A 283 9.75 17.72 6.91
C VAL A 283 10.82 16.68 6.65
N TYR A 284 10.40 15.42 6.58
CA TYR A 284 11.30 14.32 6.24
C TYR A 284 11.89 14.51 4.83
N PRO A 285 13.22 14.50 4.65
CA PRO A 285 13.87 14.99 3.41
C PRO A 285 14.00 13.97 2.29
N LEU A 286 13.57 12.72 2.51
CA LEU A 286 13.58 11.63 1.52
C LEU A 286 12.14 11.21 1.21
N PRO A 287 11.90 10.47 0.10
CA PRO A 287 10.60 9.83 -0.10
C PRO A 287 10.23 8.96 1.09
N GLU A 288 8.95 8.92 1.44
CA GLU A 288 8.46 8.12 2.56
C GLU A 288 8.78 6.62 2.37
N PRO A 289 9.26 5.90 3.40
CA PRO A 289 9.57 4.48 3.29
C PRO A 289 8.38 3.66 2.78
N HIS A 290 7.17 4.02 3.20
CA HIS A 290 5.94 3.36 2.76
C HIS A 290 5.73 3.50 1.24
N ASP A 291 5.95 4.69 0.68
CA ASP A 291 5.81 4.95 -0.76
C ASP A 291 6.88 4.20 -1.56
N LEU A 292 8.12 4.16 -1.05
CA LEU A 292 9.21 3.38 -1.65
C LEU A 292 8.92 1.88 -1.61
N PHE A 293 8.37 1.38 -0.50
CA PHE A 293 7.95 -0.01 -0.39
C PHE A 293 6.84 -0.31 -1.41
N GLN A 294 5.79 0.50 -1.48
CA GLN A 294 4.73 0.33 -2.49
C GLN A 294 5.30 0.33 -3.91
N ALA A 295 6.15 1.31 -4.25
CA ALA A 295 6.79 1.40 -5.57
C ALA A 295 7.65 0.16 -5.88
N SER A 296 8.31 -0.41 -4.88
CA SER A 296 9.11 -1.64 -5.03
C SER A 296 8.27 -2.89 -5.35
N GLN A 297 6.96 -2.87 -5.05
CA GLN A 297 6.06 -3.99 -5.36
C GLN A 297 5.42 -3.87 -6.74
N LEU A 298 5.62 -2.73 -7.44
CA LEU A 298 5.03 -2.48 -8.75
C LEU A 298 5.83 -3.15 -9.87
N LYS A 299 5.11 -3.52 -10.94
CA LYS A 299 5.67 -4.06 -12.19
C LYS A 299 4.98 -3.39 -13.38
N PHE A 300 5.76 -2.88 -14.33
CA PHE A 300 5.23 -2.19 -15.51
C PHE A 300 4.35 -3.11 -16.36
N GLU A 301 4.66 -4.40 -16.40
CA GLU A 301 3.90 -5.42 -17.13
C GLU A 301 2.49 -5.61 -16.58
N ASP A 302 2.30 -5.45 -15.26
CA ASP A 302 0.98 -5.62 -14.64
C ASP A 302 0.07 -4.44 -15.02
N PHE A 303 0.60 -3.21 -15.08
CA PHE A 303 -0.14 -2.07 -15.60
C PHE A 303 -0.55 -2.26 -17.06
N GLN A 304 0.36 -2.76 -17.90
CA GLN A 304 0.05 -3.04 -19.31
C GLN A 304 -1.07 -4.06 -19.46
N LYS A 305 -1.05 -5.13 -18.66
CA LYS A 305 -2.12 -6.15 -18.64
C LYS A 305 -3.45 -5.57 -18.17
N ASP A 306 -3.45 -4.79 -17.09
CA ASP A 306 -4.67 -4.16 -16.57
C ASP A 306 -5.26 -3.20 -17.62
N LEU A 307 -4.44 -2.34 -18.24
CA LEU A 307 -4.89 -1.45 -19.32
C LEU A 307 -5.37 -2.21 -20.56
N ALA A 308 -4.73 -3.33 -20.92
CA ALA A 308 -5.18 -4.17 -22.03
C ALA A 308 -6.54 -4.82 -21.74
N ARG A 309 -6.77 -5.28 -20.50
CA ARG A 309 -8.08 -5.78 -20.05
C ARG A 309 -9.14 -4.69 -20.16
N LEU A 310 -8.87 -3.51 -19.60
CA LEU A 310 -9.82 -2.39 -19.65
C LEU A 310 -10.14 -1.98 -21.09
N ARG A 311 -9.16 -1.95 -22.00
CA ARG A 311 -9.39 -1.66 -23.43
C ARG A 311 -10.31 -2.67 -24.13
N LYS A 312 -10.23 -3.95 -23.77
CA LYS A 312 -11.07 -4.98 -24.41
C LYS A 312 -12.55 -4.78 -24.10
N ASP A 313 -12.84 -4.32 -22.90
CA ASP A 313 -14.19 -4.21 -22.38
C ASP A 313 -14.85 -2.85 -22.67
N LEU A 314 -14.11 -1.90 -23.28
CA LEU A 314 -14.54 -0.50 -23.44
C LEU A 314 -14.39 0.07 -24.86
N ARG A 315 -15.30 0.97 -25.22
CA ARG A 315 -15.17 1.88 -26.38
C ARG A 315 -14.74 3.32 -26.00
N ALA A 316 -14.57 3.66 -24.73
CA ALA A 316 -14.07 4.98 -24.30
C ALA A 316 -12.55 5.00 -24.40
N LYS A 317 -12.08 5.53 -25.52
CA LYS A 317 -10.70 5.51 -25.95
C LYS A 317 -9.83 6.55 -25.24
N SER A 318 -10.39 7.72 -24.93
CA SER A 318 -9.64 8.91 -24.48
C SER A 318 -9.04 8.77 -23.09
N GLU A 319 -9.78 8.26 -22.11
CA GLU A 319 -9.26 8.09 -20.73
C GLU A 319 -8.16 7.04 -20.65
N LEU A 320 -8.31 5.95 -21.42
CA LEU A 320 -7.28 4.92 -21.53
C LEU A 320 -6.03 5.45 -22.22
N GLU A 321 -6.18 6.19 -23.32
CA GLU A 321 -5.07 6.83 -24.03
C GLU A 321 -4.26 7.80 -23.13
N MET A 322 -4.94 8.55 -22.25
CA MET A 322 -4.27 9.41 -21.26
C MET A 322 -3.44 8.57 -20.26
N LEU A 323 -4.03 7.50 -19.73
CA LEU A 323 -3.38 6.65 -18.73
C LEU A 323 -2.20 5.87 -19.33
N ASP A 324 -2.31 5.42 -20.58
CA ASP A 324 -1.20 4.85 -21.35
C ASP A 324 -0.04 5.82 -21.54
N SER A 325 -0.38 7.08 -21.87
CA SER A 325 0.62 8.15 -22.02
C SER A 325 1.31 8.43 -20.69
N GLN A 326 0.55 8.46 -19.58
CA GLN A 326 1.09 8.62 -18.23
C GLN A 326 1.98 7.42 -17.84
N LEU A 327 1.55 6.18 -18.10
CA LEU A 327 2.36 4.98 -17.85
C LEU A 327 3.67 5.03 -18.64
N SER A 328 3.60 5.34 -19.93
CA SER A 328 4.78 5.43 -20.82
C SER A 328 5.77 6.50 -20.36
N SER A 329 5.27 7.69 -20.01
CA SER A 329 6.12 8.77 -19.48
C SER A 329 6.74 8.44 -18.13
N THR A 330 5.99 7.76 -17.24
CA THR A 330 6.48 7.32 -15.93
C THR A 330 7.54 6.23 -16.07
N HIS A 331 7.33 5.29 -16.99
CA HIS A 331 8.30 4.24 -17.27
C HIS A 331 9.61 4.84 -17.79
N LYS A 332 9.53 5.78 -18.75
CA LYS A 332 10.69 6.51 -19.25
C LYS A 332 11.44 7.23 -18.11
N LEU A 333 10.72 7.97 -17.26
CA LEU A 333 11.31 8.65 -16.11
C LEU A 333 12.03 7.69 -15.17
N PHE A 334 11.43 6.53 -14.91
CA PHE A 334 12.06 5.50 -14.09
C PHE A 334 13.34 4.96 -14.73
N LEU A 335 13.34 4.62 -16.02
CA LEU A 335 14.54 4.15 -16.71
C LEU A 335 15.64 5.23 -16.76
N GLU A 336 15.29 6.50 -16.96
CA GLU A 336 16.24 7.61 -16.85
C GLU A 336 16.85 7.69 -15.43
N LEU A 337 16.06 7.43 -14.39
CA LEU A 337 16.52 7.40 -13.01
C LEU A 337 17.49 6.24 -12.74
N THR A 338 17.21 5.04 -13.25
CA THR A 338 18.09 3.88 -13.06
C THR A 338 19.43 4.10 -13.78
N VAL A 339 19.41 4.70 -14.97
CA VAL A 339 20.62 5.14 -15.68
C VAL A 339 21.37 6.22 -14.90
N PHE A 340 20.66 7.23 -14.39
CA PHE A 340 21.25 8.32 -13.60
C PHE A 340 22.01 7.79 -12.38
N PHE A 341 21.49 6.77 -11.72
CA PHE A 341 22.14 6.11 -10.58
C PHE A 341 23.02 4.92 -10.96
N SER A 342 23.28 4.69 -12.25
CA SER A 342 24.12 3.61 -12.76
C SER A 342 23.71 2.22 -12.29
N VAL A 343 22.41 2.00 -12.05
CA VAL A 343 21.86 0.70 -11.68
C VAL A 343 21.69 -0.14 -12.93
N LYS A 344 22.25 -1.36 -12.92
CA LYS A 344 22.17 -2.30 -14.04
C LYS A 344 21.17 -3.41 -13.74
N ALA A 345 20.46 -3.85 -14.77
CA ALA A 345 19.56 -5.00 -14.68
C ALA A 345 20.35 -6.27 -14.31
N LYS A 346 19.68 -7.22 -13.65
CA LYS A 346 20.27 -8.54 -13.36
C LYS A 346 20.44 -9.34 -14.65
N ALA A 347 21.35 -10.32 -14.63
CA ALA A 347 21.51 -11.25 -15.75
C ALA A 347 20.18 -11.96 -16.05
N GLY A 348 19.72 -11.86 -17.30
CA GLY A 348 18.43 -12.41 -17.75
C GLY A 348 17.26 -11.42 -17.70
N GLU A 349 17.42 -10.25 -17.07
CA GLU A 349 16.42 -9.16 -17.11
C GLU A 349 16.75 -8.17 -18.24
N LYS A 350 15.72 -7.70 -18.96
CA LYS A 350 15.89 -6.71 -20.04
C LYS A 350 16.14 -5.31 -19.48
N GLU A 351 15.49 -4.98 -18.37
CA GLU A 351 15.48 -3.66 -17.75
C GLU A 351 15.50 -3.82 -16.23
N VAL A 352 15.94 -2.76 -15.53
CA VAL A 352 15.93 -2.75 -14.05
C VAL A 352 14.49 -2.76 -13.58
N SER A 353 14.13 -3.63 -12.63
CA SER A 353 12.78 -3.61 -12.05
C SER A 353 12.61 -2.53 -10.97
N PRO A 354 11.40 -1.99 -10.76
CA PRO A 354 11.10 -1.10 -9.62
C PRO A 354 11.53 -1.71 -8.28
N ASN A 355 11.35 -3.03 -8.10
CA ASN A 355 11.80 -3.73 -6.90
C ASN A 355 13.30 -3.58 -6.67
N MET A 356 14.12 -3.86 -7.68
CA MET A 356 15.58 -3.79 -7.56
C MET A 356 16.05 -2.38 -7.18
N PHE A 357 15.42 -1.36 -7.74
CA PHE A 357 15.80 0.02 -7.49
C PHE A 357 15.25 0.53 -6.15
N PHE A 358 13.95 0.42 -5.91
CA PHE A 358 13.31 1.02 -4.74
C PHE A 358 13.50 0.23 -3.44
N SER A 359 13.85 -1.06 -3.48
CA SER A 359 14.15 -1.82 -2.26
C SER A 359 15.36 -1.27 -1.50
N ILE A 360 16.43 -0.91 -2.22
CA ILE A 360 17.63 -0.29 -1.66
C ILE A 360 17.26 1.04 -0.98
N TRP A 361 16.47 1.85 -1.68
CA TRP A 361 16.02 3.14 -1.17
C TRP A 361 15.03 3.01 -0.02
N HIS A 362 14.15 2.02 -0.03
CA HIS A 362 13.23 1.72 1.06
C HIS A 362 14.01 1.38 2.33
N GLU A 363 15.01 0.51 2.26
CA GLU A 363 15.84 0.17 3.42
C GLU A 363 16.57 1.41 3.93
N PHE A 364 17.28 2.11 3.05
CA PHE A 364 18.03 3.31 3.42
C PHE A 364 17.13 4.41 4.01
N SER A 365 15.98 4.67 3.39
CA SER A 365 15.02 5.66 3.87
C SER A 365 14.44 5.27 5.23
N SER A 366 14.14 3.99 5.45
CA SER A 366 13.67 3.49 6.75
C SER A 366 14.69 3.77 7.85
N ASP A 367 15.95 3.36 7.63
CA ASP A 367 17.03 3.59 8.58
C ASP A 367 17.30 5.08 8.81
N PHE A 368 17.29 5.89 7.73
CA PHE A 368 17.44 7.33 7.82
C PHE A 368 16.30 7.97 8.61
N LYS A 369 15.05 7.53 8.39
CA LYS A 369 13.86 8.08 9.07
C LYS A 369 13.89 7.80 10.57
N ASP A 370 14.34 6.62 10.97
CA ASP A 370 14.50 6.28 12.39
C ASP A 370 15.53 7.17 13.07
N GLN A 371 16.67 7.42 12.43
CA GLN A 371 17.67 8.34 12.95
C GLN A 371 17.18 9.79 12.93
N TRP A 372 16.45 10.20 11.89
CA TRP A 372 15.91 11.55 11.73
C TRP A 372 14.90 11.87 12.83
N LYS A 373 14.02 10.92 13.18
CA LYS A 373 13.09 11.07 14.31
C LYS A 373 13.84 11.20 15.65
N LYS A 374 14.84 10.35 15.87
CA LYS A 374 15.65 10.37 17.10
C LYS A 374 16.37 11.70 17.26
N GLU A 375 17.05 12.17 16.22
CA GLU A 375 17.81 13.41 16.26
C GLU A 375 16.91 14.65 16.34
N ASN A 376 15.79 14.70 15.61
CA ASN A 376 14.81 15.80 15.78
C ASN A 376 14.30 15.90 17.22
N LYS A 377 14.03 14.76 17.87
CA LYS A 377 13.65 14.74 19.29
C LYS A 377 14.77 15.25 20.20
N THR A 378 16.02 14.96 19.88
CA THR A 378 17.19 15.49 20.60
C THR A 378 17.29 17.01 20.42
N ILE A 379 17.22 17.52 19.19
CA ILE A 379 17.25 18.95 18.89
C ILE A 379 16.09 19.69 19.58
N LEU A 380 14.88 19.13 19.56
CA LEU A 380 13.73 19.70 20.28
C LEU A 380 14.01 19.86 21.78
N LYS A 381 14.59 18.83 22.43
CA LYS A 381 14.97 18.90 23.84
C LYS A 381 16.05 19.95 24.12
N GLU A 382 17.05 20.06 23.24
CA GLU A 382 18.09 21.11 23.34
C GLU A 382 17.46 22.51 23.27
N ARG A 383 16.53 22.72 22.32
CA ARG A 383 15.82 24.01 22.17
C ARG A 383 14.94 24.33 23.37
N LEU A 384 14.25 23.34 23.93
CA LEU A 384 13.43 23.53 25.13
C LEU A 384 14.29 23.97 26.32
N LYS A 385 15.41 23.28 26.56
CA LYS A 385 16.37 23.67 27.62
C LYS A 385 16.93 25.07 27.42
N ALA A 386 17.32 25.42 26.20
CA ALA A 386 17.82 26.75 25.89
C ALA A 386 16.76 27.84 26.13
N ALA A 387 15.48 27.56 25.84
CA ALA A 387 14.37 28.47 26.12
C ALA A 387 14.11 28.62 27.62
N GLU A 388 14.12 27.51 28.39
CA GLU A 388 13.99 27.52 29.85
C GLU A 388 15.12 28.33 30.53
N GLU A 389 16.36 28.15 30.09
CA GLU A 389 17.51 28.91 30.57
C GLU A 389 17.40 30.39 30.22
N SER A 390 16.95 30.72 29.01
CA SER A 390 16.72 32.10 28.58
C SER A 390 15.63 32.78 29.43
N PHE A 391 14.57 32.06 29.76
CA PHE A 391 13.51 32.55 30.65
C PHE A 391 14.01 32.77 32.08
N ARG A 392 14.81 31.84 32.61
CA ARG A 392 15.43 31.97 33.94
C ARG A 392 16.31 33.21 34.01
N GLN A 393 17.20 33.40 33.03
CA GLN A 393 18.06 34.59 32.96
C GLN A 393 17.27 35.89 32.81
N ALA A 394 16.18 35.90 32.04
CA ALA A 394 15.33 37.07 31.90
C ALA A 394 14.64 37.43 33.23
N LYS A 395 14.18 36.44 33.99
CA LYS A 395 13.57 36.62 35.31
C LYS A 395 14.58 37.15 36.34
N GLU A 396 15.80 36.62 36.36
CA GLU A 396 16.88 37.09 37.24
C GLU A 396 17.35 38.51 36.92
N LYS A 397 17.41 38.88 35.63
CA LYS A 397 17.71 40.26 35.22
C LYS A 397 16.60 41.24 35.61
N ALA A 398 15.33 40.82 35.53
CA ALA A 398 14.20 41.65 35.94
C ALA A 398 14.16 41.89 37.46
N SER A 399 14.57 40.92 38.29
CA SER A 399 14.59 41.08 39.75
C SER A 399 15.69 42.02 40.26
N TYR A 400 16.83 42.13 39.55
CA TYR A 400 17.91 43.07 39.90
C TYR A 400 17.64 44.53 39.49
N SER A 401 16.57 44.82 38.74
CA SER A 401 16.23 46.18 38.26
C SER A 401 15.29 46.97 39.19
N VAL A 402 15.46 46.86 40.51
CA VAL A 402 14.80 47.77 41.47
C VAL A 402 15.85 48.72 42.06
N LYS A 403 16.10 49.86 41.40
CA LYS A 403 16.82 50.97 42.05
C LYS A 403 15.86 51.67 43.02
N PRO A 404 16.19 51.86 44.31
CA PRO A 404 15.37 52.66 45.20
C PRO A 404 15.34 54.09 44.68
N LYS A 405 14.14 54.62 44.46
CA LYS A 405 13.90 55.99 44.02
C LYS A 405 14.42 56.93 45.11
N GLN A 406 15.50 57.68 44.83
CA GLN A 406 15.94 58.76 45.73
C GLN A 406 14.75 59.69 46.00
N SER A 407 14.46 59.93 47.27
CA SER A 407 13.41 60.82 47.72
C SER A 407 13.81 62.28 47.50
N SER A 408 13.78 62.74 46.25
CA SER A 408 13.96 64.16 45.88
C SER A 408 12.71 65.01 46.17
N GLY A 409 11.95 64.66 47.22
CA GLY A 409 10.74 65.36 47.63
C GLY A 409 11.08 66.54 48.54
N ILE A 410 10.39 67.66 48.34
CA ILE A 410 10.54 68.93 49.09
C ILE A 410 10.57 68.74 50.63
N LYS A 411 9.97 67.66 51.15
CA LYS A 411 10.00 67.28 52.57
C LYS A 411 11.40 67.03 53.14
N ALA A 412 12.39 66.66 52.32
CA ALA A 412 13.78 66.46 52.76
C ALA A 412 14.58 67.78 52.88
N LYS A 413 14.11 68.88 52.25
CA LYS A 413 14.77 70.19 52.30
C LYS A 413 14.30 71.07 53.47
N LEU A 414 13.28 70.67 54.23
CA LEU A 414 12.78 71.44 55.39
C LEU A 414 13.46 71.08 56.73
N GLY A 415 14.37 70.10 56.76
CA GLY A 415 15.05 69.67 57.99
C GLY A 415 16.34 70.43 58.33
N MET A 416 16.73 71.45 57.56
CA MET A 416 17.97 72.23 57.78
C MET A 416 17.71 73.71 58.07
N LYS A 417 16.68 74.01 58.87
CA LYS A 417 16.52 75.31 59.54
C LYS A 417 15.92 75.09 60.93
N ILE A 418 16.76 74.75 61.89
CA ILE A 418 16.69 75.22 63.28
C ILE A 418 18.13 75.55 63.68
#